data_AF-A0A2V8WZK0-F1
#
_entry.id   AF-A0A2V8WZK0-F1
#
_cell.length_a   1.000
_cell.length_b   1.000
_cell.length_c   1.000
_cell.angle_alpha   90.00
_cell.angle_beta   90.00
_cell.angle_gamma   90.00
#
_symmetry.space_group_name_H-M   'P 1'
#
loop_
_entity.id
_entity.type
_entity.pdbx_description
1 polymer ?
#
loop_
_entity_poly.entity_id
_entity_poly.type
_entity_poly.pdbx_seq_one_letter_code
_entity_poly.pdbx_strand_id
1 'polypeptide(L)'
;MQIISLPYDILRKDDGGEFTPVEAAKDLKSAKVRMIELSAHSPGQYVVVSQTTGKIAGSVTTVSSCPPRADQSDHKEPWDAPEEVMAHPVGGFDTFWR
;
A
#
# COMPACT_ATOMS: atom_id res chain seq x y z
N MET A 1 -39.03 -12.51 -5.69
CA MET A 1 -37.88 -11.66 -5.32
C MET A 1 -36.64 -12.25 -5.96
N GLN A 2 -36.07 -11.61 -6.98
CA GLN A 2 -34.75 -12.02 -7.48
C GLN A 2 -33.71 -11.54 -6.46
N ILE A 3 -32.99 -12.48 -5.88
CA ILE A 3 -31.80 -12.19 -5.07
C ILE A 3 -30.71 -11.91 -6.09
N ILE A 4 -30.23 -10.67 -6.17
CA ILE A 4 -29.16 -10.30 -7.10
C ILE A 4 -27.87 -10.93 -6.57
N SER A 5 -27.56 -12.16 -7.01
CA SER A 5 -26.27 -12.79 -6.70
C SER A 5 -25.23 -12.26 -7.67
N LEU A 6 -24.19 -11.62 -7.15
CA LEU A 6 -23.06 -11.18 -7.95
C LEU A 6 -22.12 -12.39 -8.21
N PRO A 7 -21.53 -12.52 -9.41
CA PRO A 7 -20.79 -13.71 -9.82
C PRO A 7 -19.40 -13.88 -9.19
N TYR A 8 -18.87 -12.85 -8.51
CA TYR A 8 -17.56 -12.88 -7.87
C TYR A 8 -17.65 -12.40 -6.43
N ASP A 9 -17.02 -13.12 -5.51
CA ASP A 9 -16.83 -12.69 -4.13
C ASP A 9 -15.37 -12.29 -3.91
N ILE A 10 -15.18 -11.24 -3.11
CA ILE A 10 -13.90 -10.84 -2.56
C ILE A 10 -13.88 -11.31 -1.12
N LEU A 11 -12.90 -12.14 -0.78
CA LEU A 11 -12.70 -12.67 0.57
C LEU A 11 -11.41 -12.11 1.15
N ARG A 12 -11.40 -11.79 2.44
CA ARG A 12 -10.21 -11.46 3.20
C ARG A 12 -9.82 -12.63 4.08
N LYS A 13 -8.53 -12.99 4.09
CA LYS A 13 -7.98 -13.93 5.05
C LYS A 13 -7.68 -13.20 6.35
N ASP A 14 -8.19 -13.71 7.46
CA ASP A 14 -7.85 -13.22 8.79
C ASP A 14 -6.54 -13.82 9.33
N ASP A 15 -6.16 -13.42 10.54
CA ASP A 15 -4.94 -13.88 11.21
C ASP A 15 -5.03 -15.37 11.64
N GLY A 16 -6.24 -15.90 11.80
CA GLY A 16 -6.51 -17.33 12.07
C GLY A 16 -6.44 -18.20 10.80
N GLY A 17 -6.39 -17.55 9.63
CA GLY A 17 -6.31 -18.18 8.33
C GLY A 17 -7.66 -18.48 7.68
N GLU A 18 -8.76 -18.03 8.27
CA GLU A 18 -10.11 -18.18 7.73
C GLU A 18 -10.39 -17.09 6.69
N PHE A 19 -11.17 -17.43 5.66
CA PHE A 19 -11.60 -16.49 4.64
C PHE A 19 -13.00 -15.96 4.95
N THR A 20 -13.11 -14.65 5.15
CA THR A 20 -14.38 -13.95 5.38
C THR A 20 -14.81 -13.18 4.13
N PRO A 21 -16.07 -13.30 3.67
CA PRO A 21 -16.59 -12.48 2.59
C PRO A 21 -16.62 -11.00 2.99
N VAL A 22 -16.05 -10.14 2.17
CA VAL A 22 -16.03 -8.69 2.43
C VAL A 22 -16.87 -7.91 1.42
N GLU A 23 -16.87 -8.30 0.15
CA GLU A 23 -17.59 -7.61 -0.91
C GLU A 23 -17.87 -8.57 -2.08
N ALA A 24 -18.89 -8.28 -2.88
CA ALA A 24 -19.19 -9.03 -4.10
C ALA A 24 -19.20 -8.11 -5.33
N ALA A 25 -18.83 -8.63 -6.50
CA ALA A 25 -18.60 -7.86 -7.71
C ALA A 25 -19.25 -8.48 -8.95
N LYS A 26 -19.73 -7.61 -9.84
CA LYS A 26 -20.43 -7.99 -11.08
C LYS A 26 -19.53 -8.64 -12.13
N ASP A 27 -18.23 -8.35 -12.10
CA ASP A 27 -17.25 -8.83 -13.07
C ASP A 27 -15.85 -8.92 -12.47
N LEU A 28 -14.98 -9.76 -13.07
CA LEU A 28 -13.64 -10.04 -12.55
C LEU A 28 -12.73 -8.81 -12.54
N LYS A 29 -12.89 -7.90 -13.51
CA LYS A 29 -12.04 -6.69 -13.59
C LYS A 29 -12.37 -5.78 -12.41
N SER A 30 -13.65 -5.50 -12.18
CA SER A 30 -14.12 -4.73 -11.03
C SER A 30 -13.70 -5.38 -9.70
N ALA A 31 -13.81 -6.71 -9.58
CA ALA A 31 -13.38 -7.44 -8.39
C ALA A 31 -11.88 -7.26 -8.09
N LYS A 32 -11.03 -7.34 -9.12
CA LYS A 32 -9.57 -7.17 -8.98
C LYS A 32 -9.18 -5.75 -8.59
N VAL A 33 -9.81 -4.74 -9.20
CA VAL A 33 -9.59 -3.33 -8.81
C VAL A 33 -9.97 -3.12 -7.35
N ARG A 34 -11.15 -3.60 -6.97
CA ARG A 34 -11.64 -3.44 -5.60
C ARG A 34 -10.77 -4.15 -4.57
N MET A 35 -10.29 -5.35 -4.90
CA MET A 35 -9.35 -6.10 -4.06
C MET A 35 -8.07 -5.30 -3.77
N ILE A 36 -7.54 -4.58 -4.76
CA ILE A 36 -6.35 -3.72 -4.60
C ILE A 36 -6.65 -2.51 -3.71
N GLU A 37 -7.80 -1.85 -3.91
CA GLU A 37 -8.22 -0.73 -3.07
C GLU A 37 -8.37 -1.16 -1.60
N LEU A 38 -9.02 -2.31 -1.37
CA LEU A 38 -9.17 -2.87 -0.03
C LEU A 38 -7.83 -3.18 0.62
N SER A 39 -6.87 -3.74 -0.13
CA SER A 39 -5.54 -4.06 0.40
C SER A 39 -4.68 -2.83 0.67
N ALA A 40 -4.92 -1.72 -0.05
CA ALA A 40 -4.30 -0.42 0.23
C ALA A 40 -4.86 0.24 1.49
N HIS A 41 -6.17 0.11 1.74
CA HIS A 41 -6.82 0.67 2.93
C HIS A 41 -6.56 -0.16 4.20
N SER A 42 -6.61 -1.48 4.08
CA SER A 42 -6.34 -2.43 5.15
C SER A 42 -5.45 -3.55 4.62
N PRO A 43 -4.13 -3.45 4.84
CA PRO A 43 -3.19 -4.49 4.47
C PRO A 43 -3.63 -5.88 4.96
N GLY A 44 -3.36 -6.89 4.15
CA GLY A 44 -3.80 -8.26 4.38
C GLY A 44 -3.77 -9.10 3.11
N GLN A 45 -4.28 -10.33 3.21
CA GLN A 45 -4.44 -11.24 2.09
C GLN A 45 -5.89 -11.22 1.62
N TYR A 46 -6.09 -10.96 0.34
CA TYR A 46 -7.39 -10.97 -0.30
C TYR A 46 -7.40 -11.90 -1.51
N VAL A 47 -8.53 -12.52 -1.76
CA VAL A 47 -8.76 -13.39 -2.92
C VAL A 47 -10.09 -13.05 -3.58
N VAL A 48 -10.15 -13.21 -4.90
CA VAL A 48 -11.39 -13.18 -5.67
C VAL A 48 -11.78 -14.61 -5.99
N VAL A 49 -12.99 -15.02 -5.63
CA VAL A 49 -13.56 -16.33 -5.95
C VAL A 49 -14.69 -16.17 -6.95
N SER A 50 -14.68 -16.98 -8.01
CA SER A 50 -15.81 -17.07 -8.94
C SER A 50 -16.89 -17.96 -8.32
N GLN A 51 -18.09 -17.43 -8.08
CA GLN A 51 -19.20 -18.22 -7.55
C GLN A 51 -19.64 -19.34 -8.52
N THR A 52 -19.51 -19.12 -9.82
CA THR A 52 -19.85 -20.12 -10.85
C THR A 52 -18.97 -21.35 -10.79
N THR A 53 -17.68 -21.17 -10.50
CA THR A 53 -16.68 -22.27 -10.56
C THR A 53 -16.16 -22.70 -9.20
N GLY A 54 -16.37 -21.91 -8.15
CA GLY A 54 -15.76 -22.07 -6.84
C GLY A 54 -14.24 -21.86 -6.82
N LYS A 55 -13.66 -21.33 -7.91
CA LYS A 55 -12.20 -21.20 -8.06
C LYS A 55 -11.73 -19.78 -7.79
N ILE A 56 -10.49 -19.68 -7.31
CA ILE A 56 -9.78 -18.41 -7.15
C ILE A 56 -9.44 -17.85 -8.54
N ALA A 57 -9.91 -16.64 -8.82
CA ALA A 57 -9.68 -15.91 -10.07
C ALA A 57 -8.64 -14.77 -9.93
N GLY A 58 -8.19 -14.50 -8.71
CA GLY A 58 -7.12 -13.56 -8.39
C GLY A 58 -6.80 -13.51 -6.90
N SER A 59 -5.60 -13.07 -6.54
CA SER A 59 -5.19 -12.83 -5.15
C SER A 59 -4.25 -11.64 -5.04
N VAL A 60 -4.20 -11.01 -3.88
CA VAL A 60 -3.20 -10.01 -3.50
C VAL A 60 -2.84 -10.16 -2.04
N THR A 61 -1.57 -9.93 -1.73
CA THR A 61 -1.07 -9.86 -0.35
C THR A 61 -0.37 -8.52 -0.19
N THR A 62 -0.84 -7.71 0.74
CA THR A 62 -0.20 -6.45 1.10
C THR A 62 0.26 -6.55 2.54
N VAL A 63 1.56 -6.37 2.78
CA VAL A 63 2.12 -6.24 4.11
C VAL A 63 2.18 -4.76 4.47
N SER A 64 1.85 -4.43 5.72
CA SER A 64 2.06 -3.08 6.23
C SER A 64 3.56 -2.89 6.45
N SER A 65 4.29 -2.47 5.42
CA SER A 65 5.65 -1.98 5.66
C SER A 65 5.51 -0.57 6.20
N CYS A 66 5.83 -0.37 7.49
CA CYS A 66 6.41 0.91 7.89
C CYS A 66 7.53 1.18 6.86
N PRO A 67 7.58 2.37 6.23
CA PRO A 67 8.78 2.71 5.49
C PRO A 67 9.95 2.48 6.45
N PRO A 68 11.05 1.83 6.01
CA PRO A 68 12.23 1.79 6.85
C PRO A 68 12.46 3.23 7.27
N ARG A 69 12.39 3.49 8.59
CA ARG A 69 12.78 4.79 9.14
C ARG A 69 14.10 5.07 8.46
N ALA A 70 14.14 6.07 7.59
CA ALA A 70 15.41 6.55 7.08
C ALA A 70 16.21 6.79 8.34
N ASP A 71 17.26 6.02 8.51
CA ASP A 71 18.25 6.20 9.54
C ASP A 71 18.90 7.56 9.25
N GLN A 72 18.22 8.61 9.70
CA GLN A 72 18.69 9.98 9.77
C GLN A 72 18.82 10.32 11.25
N SER A 73 19.55 9.48 11.97
CA SER A 73 20.14 9.84 13.26
C SER A 73 21.63 10.12 13.08
N ASP A 74 21.94 11.08 12.20
CA ASP A 74 23.16 11.88 12.27
C ASP A 74 22.78 13.37 12.27
N HIS A 75 21.76 13.71 13.06
CA HIS A 75 21.58 15.09 13.53
C HIS A 75 22.63 15.34 14.61
N LYS A 76 23.87 15.66 14.20
CA LYS A 76 24.79 16.39 15.05
C LYS A 76 24.30 17.84 15.09
N GLU A 77 23.59 18.21 16.16
CA GLU A 77 23.25 19.62 16.42
C GLU A 77 24.54 20.45 16.42
N PRO A 78 24.73 21.42 15.49
CA PRO A 78 25.93 22.22 15.44
C PRO A 78 25.66 23.57 16.11
N TRP A 79 25.53 23.60 17.44
CA TRP A 79 25.51 24.87 18.18
C TRP A 79 26.70 25.06 19.13
N ASP A 80 27.65 24.12 19.18
CA ASP A 80 28.92 24.27 19.89
C ASP A 80 30.10 24.59 18.94
N ALA A 81 30.02 25.71 18.22
CA ALA A 81 31.21 26.30 17.60
C ALA A 81 31.29 27.80 17.96
N PRO A 82 32.33 28.23 18.69
CA PRO A 82 32.54 29.64 18.98
C PRO A 82 32.82 30.42 17.68
N GLU A 83 32.29 31.64 17.62
CA GLU A 83 32.48 32.62 16.55
C GLU A 83 33.94 32.72 16.12
N GLU A 84 34.25 32.34 14.87
CA GLU A 84 35.41 32.91 14.19
C GLU A 84 35.20 32.96 12.66
N VAL A 85 34.93 34.20 12.20
CA VAL A 85 35.52 34.82 11.00
C VAL A 85 35.11 34.28 9.61
N MET A 86 34.19 35.04 9.02
CA MET A 86 34.26 35.67 7.69
C MET A 86 34.10 34.83 6.41
N ALA A 87 33.23 35.40 5.56
CA ALA A 87 33.25 35.45 4.09
C ALA A 87 32.37 34.43 3.33
N HIS A 88 31.14 34.87 3.06
CA HIS A 88 30.45 34.53 1.81
C HIS A 88 31.21 35.15 0.62
N PRO A 89 31.15 34.53 -0.56
CA PRO A 89 30.20 35.08 -1.53
C PRO A 89 29.42 34.04 -2.34
N VAL A 90 28.13 34.35 -2.48
CA VAL A 90 27.31 34.33 -3.70
C VAL A 90 27.85 33.55 -4.91
N GLY A 91 27.04 32.58 -5.39
CA GLY A 91 26.94 32.26 -6.81
C GLY A 91 26.78 30.78 -7.11
N GLY A 92 25.72 30.41 -7.83
CA GLY A 92 25.67 29.14 -8.56
C GLY A 92 24.38 28.36 -8.42
N PHE A 93 23.29 28.88 -8.97
CA PHE A 93 22.27 28.05 -9.62
C PHE A 93 22.99 27.10 -10.61
N ASP A 94 22.77 25.80 -10.55
CA ASP A 94 22.00 25.11 -11.59
C ASP A 94 21.76 23.63 -11.25
N THR A 95 20.53 23.23 -11.55
CA THR A 95 20.08 21.87 -11.84
C THR A 95 21.03 21.11 -12.75
N PHE A 96 21.26 19.80 -12.55
CA PHE A 96 21.36 18.88 -13.71
C PHE A 96 21.18 17.42 -13.30
N TRP A 97 20.16 16.79 -13.89
CA TRP A 97 19.97 15.34 -13.94
C TRP A 97 20.89 14.72 -15.00
N ARG A 98 21.80 13.83 -14.61
CA ARG A 98 22.08 12.56 -15.34
C ARG A 98 23.03 11.64 -14.58
#